data_AF-A0AA46X271-F1
#
_entry.id   AF-A0AA46X271-F1
#
_cell.length_a   1.000
_cell.length_b   1.000
_cell.length_c   1.000
_cell.angle_alpha   90.00
_cell.angle_beta   90.00
_cell.angle_gamma   90.00
#
_symmetry.space_group_name_H-M   'P 1'
#
loop_
_entity.id
_entity.type
_entity.pdbx_description
1 polymer ?
#
loop_
_entity_poly.entity_id
_entity_poly.type
_entity_poly.pdbx_seq_one_letter_code
_entity_poly.pdbx_strand_id
1 'polypeptide(L)'
;MKKQFAAIFAATAVLGVTTAFAANPFSDVTPDSWAYQAVSQLANAGIVNGYPDGTFKGQNNITRYEMAQMVAKAMANQDRANAEQQAMINRLADEFSNELNNLGVRVARLEDRVGNVKVTGDARLRYRDAEHEKSKFDARARLQFNAKVNDRTDAVVRVASDNFELGNSEKGSNVDVSVDRAYVNHKFGERVSVKAGRFNQVLGGGLAFDGTFDGAQFNAGNDKVNFQAAYGYMVSGDNGIIAGATTNKLTKDANVTNTYLGLNGKVGKHTMVGGFYNRVNQDSSNGYKNIYGFNADANFDKVWVGGEWLKDSHVDDSTAWTAGVGFGNYDIKKQGTWGVKGQYFDQKENAPIVDSTWNHRYGADSKGWMATVDYALQNNVGLSAYYGFDWKDQAGNDLNDFYRADLNYKF
;
A
#
# COMPACT_ATOMS: atom_id res chain seq x y z
N MET A 1 9.21 7.71 43.92
CA MET A 1 10.55 8.19 43.54
C MET A 1 10.92 9.34 44.46
N LYS A 2 11.93 9.19 45.32
CA LYS A 2 12.59 10.35 45.96
C LYS A 2 13.55 10.93 44.92
N LYS A 3 13.17 12.05 44.33
CA LYS A 3 14.00 13.04 43.61
C LYS A 3 13.03 14.12 43.13
N GLN A 4 12.91 15.16 43.95
CA GLN A 4 12.61 16.51 43.46
C GLN A 4 13.45 16.75 42.18
N PHE A 5 12.96 17.52 41.20
CA PHE A 5 13.66 17.96 39.97
C PHE A 5 13.26 17.38 38.60
N ALA A 6 12.49 16.30 38.44
CA ALA A 6 12.23 15.74 37.09
C ALA A 6 11.24 16.55 36.22
N ALA A 7 10.14 17.07 36.78
CA ALA A 7 9.12 17.78 35.99
C ALA A 7 9.51 19.21 35.60
N ILE A 8 10.33 19.87 36.42
CA ILE A 8 10.72 21.27 36.18
C ILE A 8 11.83 21.33 35.13
N PHE A 9 12.81 20.41 35.14
CA PHE A 9 13.88 20.37 34.13
C PHE A 9 13.36 20.11 32.71
N ALA A 10 12.28 19.32 32.60
CA ALA A 10 11.65 19.01 31.33
C ALA A 10 10.95 20.22 30.68
N ALA A 11 10.61 21.23 31.49
CA ALA A 11 9.92 22.43 31.05
C ALA A 11 10.81 23.70 31.07
N THR A 12 11.88 23.77 31.85
CA THR A 12 12.82 24.91 31.80
C THR A 12 13.73 24.88 30.57
N ALA A 13 14.05 23.70 30.03
CA ALA A 13 14.79 23.59 28.77
C ALA A 13 13.97 24.03 27.55
N VAL A 14 12.67 24.30 27.73
CA VAL A 14 11.77 24.66 26.65
C VAL A 14 12.00 26.13 26.26
N LEU A 15 11.96 27.09 27.18
CA LEU A 15 11.76 28.50 26.81
C LEU A 15 13.07 29.33 26.80
N GLY A 16 13.82 29.23 25.70
CA GLY A 16 14.95 30.11 25.41
C GLY A 16 14.56 31.57 25.14
N VAL A 17 15.04 32.45 26.02
CA VAL A 17 15.42 33.88 25.87
C VAL A 17 14.35 35.00 25.87
N THR A 18 14.48 35.82 26.93
CA THR A 18 14.19 37.27 27.18
C THR A 18 12.78 37.88 27.01
N THR A 19 12.28 38.31 28.18
CA THR A 19 11.54 39.55 28.52
C THR A 19 10.11 39.75 28.01
N ALA A 20 9.16 39.29 28.84
CA ALA A 20 8.22 40.17 29.53
C ALA A 20 7.88 39.51 30.88
N PHE A 21 8.04 40.22 32.00
CA PHE A 21 7.68 39.69 33.33
C PHE A 21 6.16 39.65 33.45
N ALA A 22 5.56 38.55 32.99
CA ALA A 22 4.18 38.26 33.31
C ALA A 22 4.07 37.93 34.80
N ALA A 23 3.12 38.58 35.48
CA ALA A 23 2.92 38.41 36.91
C ALA A 23 2.61 36.95 37.22
N ASN A 24 3.40 36.36 38.12
CA ASN A 24 3.14 35.02 38.62
C ASN A 24 1.83 35.02 39.43
N PRO A 25 0.84 34.16 39.11
CA PRO A 25 -0.41 34.10 39.85
C PRO A 25 -0.29 33.39 41.22
N PHE A 26 0.87 32.79 41.54
CA PHE A 26 1.04 31.99 42.76
C PHE A 26 1.76 32.75 43.88
N SER A 27 1.14 32.76 45.06
CA SER A 27 1.60 33.50 46.25
C SER A 27 2.86 32.90 46.92
N ASP A 28 3.11 31.61 46.72
CA ASP A 28 4.24 30.85 47.31
C ASP A 28 5.47 30.77 46.38
N VAL A 29 5.45 31.46 45.25
CA VAL A 29 6.57 31.51 44.30
C VAL A 29 7.02 32.97 44.16
N THR A 30 7.93 33.36 45.06
CA THR A 30 8.47 34.73 45.14
C THR A 30 9.43 35.04 43.99
N PRO A 31 9.61 36.33 43.61
CA PRO A 31 10.54 36.74 42.55
C PRO A 31 11.98 36.24 42.71
N ASP A 32 12.42 36.03 43.95
CA ASP A 32 13.77 35.52 44.27
C ASP A 32 13.89 33.99 44.15
N SER A 33 12.78 33.29 43.87
CA SER A 33 12.79 31.84 43.70
C SER A 33 13.43 31.44 42.37
N TRP A 34 14.32 30.45 42.41
CA TRP A 34 14.93 29.85 41.21
C TRP A 34 13.89 29.34 40.20
N ALA A 35 12.70 28.97 40.67
CA ALA A 35 11.61 28.45 39.83
C ALA A 35 10.68 29.55 39.30
N TYR A 36 10.84 30.81 39.72
CA TYR A 36 9.90 31.90 39.43
C TYR A 36 9.61 32.05 37.93
N GLN A 37 10.66 32.13 37.11
CA GLN A 37 10.52 32.31 35.67
C GLN A 37 9.82 31.12 35.01
N ALA A 38 10.24 29.89 35.36
CA ALA A 38 9.70 28.66 34.80
C ALA A 38 8.21 28.49 35.13
N VAL A 39 7.84 28.67 36.41
CA VAL A 39 6.47 28.52 36.87
C VAL A 39 5.57 29.60 36.27
N SER A 40 6.05 30.85 36.20
CA SER A 40 5.29 31.94 35.59
C SER A 40 4.99 31.67 34.11
N GLN A 41 5.98 31.20 33.35
CA GLN A 41 5.79 30.86 31.94
C GLN A 41 4.80 29.69 31.75
N LEU A 42 4.92 28.64 32.58
CA LEU A 42 4.00 27.50 32.55
C LEU A 42 2.57 27.87 32.94
N ALA A 43 2.40 28.80 33.87
CA ALA A 43 1.10 29.32 34.26
C ALA A 43 0.45 30.11 33.11
N ASN A 44 1.21 31.00 32.46
CA ASN A 44 0.73 31.76 31.30
C ASN A 44 0.39 30.87 30.10
N ALA A 45 1.12 29.78 29.91
CA ALA A 45 0.82 28.79 28.88
C ALA A 45 -0.41 27.91 29.23
N GLY A 46 -1.02 28.09 30.41
CA GLY A 46 -2.14 27.27 30.88
C GLY A 46 -1.75 25.82 31.19
N ILE A 47 -0.45 25.53 31.33
CA ILE A 47 0.08 24.19 31.62
C ILE A 47 -0.03 23.90 33.12
N VAL A 48 0.18 24.92 33.97
CA VAL A 48 0.08 24.85 35.43
C VAL A 48 -0.99 25.80 35.93
N ASN A 49 -1.93 25.32 36.74
CA ASN A 49 -3.03 26.14 37.27
C ASN A 49 -2.94 26.39 38.78
N GLY A 50 -1.98 25.76 39.48
CA GLY A 50 -1.88 25.82 40.94
C GLY A 50 -3.09 25.24 41.67
N TYR A 51 -3.20 25.58 42.96
CA TYR A 51 -4.27 25.18 43.85
C TYR A 51 -5.31 26.30 44.02
N PRO A 52 -6.56 25.98 44.43
CA PRO A 52 -7.60 26.98 44.64
C PRO A 52 -7.27 28.07 45.67
N ASP A 53 -6.31 27.81 46.56
CA ASP A 53 -5.79 28.77 47.55
C ASP A 53 -4.76 29.77 46.96
N GLY A 54 -4.51 29.71 45.64
CA GLY A 54 -3.59 30.62 44.96
C GLY A 54 -2.11 30.26 45.15
N THR A 55 -1.80 28.99 45.42
CA THR A 55 -0.42 28.50 45.58
C THR A 55 -0.05 27.48 44.49
N PHE A 56 1.25 27.30 44.22
CA PHE A 56 1.81 26.29 43.31
C PHE A 56 2.20 25.00 44.05
N LYS A 57 2.64 25.11 45.31
CA LYS A 57 3.17 24.05 46.17
C LYS A 57 4.30 23.24 45.53
N GLY A 58 5.23 23.91 44.86
CA GLY A 58 6.32 23.27 44.09
C GLY A 58 7.29 22.39 44.89
N GLN A 59 7.24 22.43 46.23
CA GLN A 59 8.04 21.57 47.10
C GLN A 59 7.39 20.20 47.37
N ASN A 60 6.11 20.04 47.03
CA ASN A 60 5.39 18.78 47.20
C ASN A 60 5.76 17.78 46.12
N ASN A 61 5.67 16.49 46.46
CA ASN A 61 5.77 15.43 45.46
C ASN A 61 4.53 15.46 44.56
N ILE A 62 4.76 15.36 43.25
CA ILE A 62 3.69 15.15 42.28
C ILE A 62 3.55 13.65 41.96
N THR A 63 2.34 13.24 41.66
CA THR A 63 2.02 11.90 41.15
C THR A 63 2.34 11.79 39.65
N ARG A 64 2.50 10.56 39.16
CA ARG A 64 2.65 10.32 37.71
C ARG A 64 1.43 10.82 36.92
N TYR A 65 0.25 10.76 37.52
CA TYR A 65 -1.00 11.23 36.91
C TYR A 65 -1.03 12.76 36.78
N GLU A 66 -0.63 13.50 37.83
CA GLU A 66 -0.51 14.95 37.77
C GLU A 66 0.54 15.39 36.74
N MET A 67 1.64 14.64 36.61
CA MET A 67 2.63 14.90 35.55
C MET A 67 2.05 14.65 34.15
N ALA A 68 1.29 13.57 33.95
CA ALA A 68 0.62 13.29 32.69
C ALA A 68 -0.41 14.37 32.32
N GLN A 69 -1.13 14.96 33.29
CA GLN A 69 -2.02 16.10 33.05
C GLN A 69 -1.26 17.34 32.57
N MET A 70 -0.06 17.60 33.12
CA MET A 70 0.80 18.69 32.65
C MET A 70 1.29 18.43 31.22
N VAL A 71 1.70 17.19 30.91
CA VAL A 71 2.11 16.78 29.56
C VAL A 71 0.96 16.92 28.55
N ALA A 72 -0.25 16.49 28.92
CA ALA A 72 -1.45 16.64 28.09
C ALA A 72 -1.73 18.10 27.74
N LYS A 73 -1.63 19.01 28.72
CA LYS A 73 -1.81 20.45 28.50
C LYS A 73 -0.69 21.08 27.67
N ALA A 74 0.55 20.60 27.84
CA ALA A 74 1.67 21.01 27.00
C ALA A 74 1.47 20.56 25.53
N MET A 75 0.98 19.33 25.31
CA MET A 75 0.64 18.83 23.97
C MET A 75 -0.48 19.63 23.29
N ALA A 76 -1.46 20.12 24.07
CA ALA A 76 -2.53 20.98 23.56
C ALA A 76 -2.03 22.38 23.14
N ASN A 77 -0.87 22.82 23.64
CA ASN A 77 -0.23 24.09 23.32
C ASN A 77 1.01 23.92 22.42
N GLN A 78 1.21 22.74 21.81
CA GLN A 78 2.41 22.40 21.03
C GLN A 78 2.66 23.34 19.85
N ASP A 79 1.62 23.94 19.27
CA ASP A 79 1.74 24.85 18.12
C ASP A 79 2.42 26.17 18.47
N ARG A 80 2.50 26.51 19.77
CA ARG A 80 3.24 27.67 20.28
C ARG A 80 4.68 27.34 20.65
N ALA A 81 5.09 26.08 20.48
CA ALA A 81 6.40 25.59 20.88
C ALA A 81 7.37 25.53 19.69
N ASN A 82 8.66 25.83 19.92
CA ASN A 82 9.72 25.70 18.92
C ASN A 82 10.13 24.22 18.71
N ALA A 83 10.99 23.94 17.72
CA ALA A 83 11.34 22.57 17.35
C ALA A 83 11.97 21.72 18.49
N GLU A 84 12.82 22.31 19.33
CA GLU A 84 13.46 21.62 20.46
C GLU A 84 12.46 21.32 21.57
N GLN A 85 11.57 22.28 21.83
CA GLN A 85 10.48 22.16 22.81
C GLN A 85 9.48 21.06 22.42
N GLN A 86 9.12 21.01 21.15
CA GLN A 86 8.23 19.97 20.62
C GLN A 86 8.86 18.59 20.76
N ALA A 87 10.17 18.46 20.52
CA ALA A 87 10.89 17.20 20.71
C ALA A 87 10.86 16.73 22.18
N MET A 88 10.97 17.65 23.14
CA MET A 88 10.88 17.32 24.55
C MET A 88 9.47 16.91 24.99
N ILE A 89 8.44 17.65 24.55
CA ILE A 89 7.03 17.32 24.81
C ILE A 89 6.71 15.92 24.27
N ASN A 90 7.22 15.57 23.08
CA ASN A 90 7.02 14.25 22.50
C ASN A 90 7.67 13.14 23.33
N ARG A 91 8.93 13.32 23.78
CA ARG A 91 9.58 12.32 24.65
C ARG A 91 8.84 12.10 25.98
N LEU A 92 8.29 13.17 26.55
CA LEU A 92 7.48 13.06 27.77
C LEU A 92 6.14 12.37 27.49
N ALA A 93 5.50 12.66 26.35
CA ALA A 93 4.28 11.97 25.97
C ALA A 93 4.50 10.46 25.79
N ASP A 94 5.68 10.04 25.33
CA ASP A 94 6.05 8.62 25.25
C ASP A 94 6.18 7.98 26.65
N GLU A 95 6.89 8.65 27.56
CA GLU A 95 7.12 8.17 28.94
C GLU A 95 5.83 8.06 29.78
N PHE A 96 4.83 8.90 29.47
CA PHE A 96 3.53 8.95 30.16
C PHE A 96 2.36 8.44 29.29
N SER A 97 2.66 7.68 28.23
CA SER A 97 1.68 7.20 27.26
C SER A 97 0.50 6.44 27.89
N ASN A 98 0.77 5.59 28.89
CA ASN A 98 -0.26 4.85 29.62
C ASN A 98 -1.19 5.78 30.41
N GLU A 99 -0.64 6.77 31.10
CA GLU A 99 -1.41 7.75 31.86
C GLU A 99 -2.20 8.70 30.95
N LEU A 100 -1.64 9.08 29.80
CA LEU A 100 -2.31 9.93 28.79
C LEU A 100 -3.50 9.23 28.13
N ASN A 101 -3.37 7.93 27.84
CA ASN A 101 -4.48 7.12 27.33
C ASN A 101 -5.64 7.06 28.33
N ASN A 102 -5.34 6.92 29.62
CA ASN A 102 -6.35 6.95 30.69
C ASN A 102 -7.00 8.33 30.87
N LEU A 103 -6.34 9.40 30.41
CA LEU A 103 -6.88 10.77 30.40
C LEU A 103 -7.73 11.07 29.16
N GLY A 104 -7.92 10.10 28.25
CA GLY A 104 -8.64 10.30 26.99
C GLY A 104 -7.88 11.17 25.98
N VAL A 105 -6.61 11.46 26.25
CA VAL A 105 -5.73 12.24 25.36
C VAL A 105 -5.23 11.29 24.29
N ARG A 106 -5.90 11.27 23.14
CA ARG A 106 -5.46 10.47 21.99
C ARG A 106 -4.11 10.97 21.51
N VAL A 107 -3.05 10.22 21.77
CA VAL A 107 -1.70 10.46 21.22
C VAL A 107 -1.61 9.98 19.75
N ALA A 108 -2.63 10.32 18.95
CA ALA A 108 -2.73 9.92 17.55
C ALA A 108 -1.58 10.47 16.67
N ARG A 109 -0.78 11.42 17.19
CA ARG A 109 0.39 12.00 16.51
C ARG A 109 1.73 11.31 16.81
N LEU A 110 1.76 10.31 17.71
CA LEU A 110 2.98 9.55 18.03
C LEU A 110 2.96 8.11 17.49
N GLU A 111 1.79 7.53 17.22
CA GLU A 111 1.71 6.25 16.50
C GLU A 111 2.28 6.33 15.06
N ASP A 112 2.26 7.51 14.44
CA ASP A 112 2.85 7.77 13.12
C ASP A 112 4.36 8.12 13.14
N ARG A 113 4.99 8.23 14.32
CA ARG A 113 6.42 8.59 14.46
C ARG A 113 7.27 7.59 15.24
N VAL A 114 6.67 6.65 15.98
CA VAL A 114 7.40 5.55 16.61
C VAL A 114 7.44 4.37 15.65
N GLY A 115 8.36 4.50 14.69
CA GLY A 115 8.62 3.54 13.63
C GLY A 115 8.59 4.21 12.27
N ASN A 116 9.70 4.85 11.88
CA ASN A 116 9.91 5.22 10.46
C ASN A 116 9.76 4.02 9.53
N VAL A 117 9.67 2.78 10.05
CA VAL A 117 9.44 1.55 9.32
C VAL A 117 8.20 0.84 9.87
N LYS A 118 7.20 0.64 9.00
CA LYS A 118 6.02 -0.21 9.25
C LYS A 118 6.18 -1.54 8.52
N VAL A 119 6.09 -2.64 9.26
CA VAL A 119 6.01 -3.99 8.68
C VAL A 119 4.55 -4.34 8.44
N THR A 120 4.28 -4.92 7.27
CA THR A 120 2.98 -5.45 6.85
C THR A 120 3.22 -6.79 6.16
N GLY A 121 2.19 -7.58 5.94
CA GLY A 121 2.34 -8.82 5.20
C GLY A 121 1.03 -9.40 4.70
N ASP A 122 1.18 -10.47 3.93
CA ASP A 122 0.06 -11.33 3.57
C ASP A 122 0.51 -12.78 3.41
N ALA A 123 -0.43 -13.68 3.67
CA ALA A 123 -0.28 -15.10 3.38
C ALA A 123 -1.47 -15.58 2.55
N ARG A 124 -1.23 -16.57 1.69
CA ARG A 124 -2.26 -17.23 0.90
C ARG A 124 -2.09 -18.73 0.98
N LEU A 125 -3.19 -19.43 1.23
CA LEU A 125 -3.34 -20.85 0.90
C LEU A 125 -4.20 -20.95 -0.35
N ARG A 126 -3.82 -21.80 -1.30
CA ARG A 126 -4.48 -21.91 -2.59
C ARG A 126 -4.69 -23.36 -2.97
N TYR A 127 -5.94 -23.71 -3.24
CA TYR A 127 -6.34 -24.94 -3.90
C TYR A 127 -6.60 -24.66 -5.39
N ARG A 128 -6.12 -25.54 -6.27
CA ARG A 128 -6.39 -25.50 -7.70
C ARG A 128 -6.74 -26.88 -8.21
N ASP A 129 -7.72 -26.94 -9.09
CA ASP A 129 -8.12 -28.15 -9.78
C ASP A 129 -8.51 -27.83 -11.22
N ALA A 130 -8.36 -28.79 -12.11
CA ALA A 130 -8.81 -28.67 -13.50
C ALA A 130 -9.26 -30.03 -14.00
N GLU A 131 -10.19 -30.02 -14.93
CA GLU A 131 -10.69 -31.25 -15.52
C GLU A 131 -9.53 -32.11 -16.06
N HIS A 132 -9.57 -33.41 -15.77
CA HIS A 132 -8.54 -34.38 -16.13
C HIS A 132 -7.11 -34.11 -15.60
N GLU A 133 -6.95 -33.23 -14.61
CA GLU A 133 -5.68 -32.98 -13.93
C GLU A 133 -5.71 -33.36 -12.45
N LYS A 134 -4.52 -33.42 -11.81
CA LYS A 134 -4.43 -33.58 -10.36
C LYS A 134 -4.58 -32.24 -9.68
N SER A 135 -5.39 -32.20 -8.63
CA SER A 135 -5.50 -31.04 -7.75
C SER A 135 -4.16 -30.67 -7.10
N LYS A 136 -3.92 -29.38 -6.90
CA LYS A 136 -2.73 -28.83 -6.23
C LYS A 136 -3.13 -27.97 -5.05
N PHE A 137 -2.38 -28.09 -3.96
CA PHE A 137 -2.51 -27.23 -2.79
C PHE A 137 -1.17 -26.54 -2.53
N ASP A 138 -1.12 -25.21 -2.68
CA ASP A 138 0.09 -24.42 -2.54
C ASP A 138 -0.11 -23.22 -1.62
N ALA A 139 0.98 -22.72 -1.05
CA ALA A 139 0.98 -21.58 -0.15
C ALA A 139 2.02 -20.53 -0.56
N ARG A 140 1.80 -19.28 -0.12
CA ARG A 140 2.72 -18.15 -0.29
C ARG A 140 2.69 -17.26 0.93
N ALA A 141 3.85 -16.76 1.36
CA ALA A 141 3.96 -15.74 2.39
C ALA A 141 4.76 -14.52 1.88
N ARG A 142 4.37 -13.32 2.30
CA ARG A 142 5.04 -12.06 1.95
C ARG A 142 5.13 -11.13 3.16
N LEU A 143 6.29 -10.50 3.32
CA LEU A 143 6.55 -9.47 4.33
C LEU A 143 7.04 -8.20 3.64
N GLN A 144 6.36 -7.08 3.88
CA GLN A 144 6.66 -5.77 3.31
C GLN A 144 7.02 -4.78 4.41
N PHE A 145 8.22 -4.23 4.29
CA PHE A 145 8.77 -3.16 5.10
C PHE A 145 8.52 -1.84 4.37
N ASN A 146 7.80 -0.93 5.03
CA ASN A 146 7.43 0.38 4.51
C ASN A 146 8.14 1.43 5.35
N ALA A 147 9.17 2.06 4.80
CA ALA A 147 9.94 3.08 5.47
C ALA A 147 9.55 4.48 5.00
N LYS A 148 9.13 5.36 5.93
CA LYS A 148 8.98 6.80 5.66
C LYS A 148 10.33 7.47 5.93
N VAL A 149 11.06 7.79 4.86
CA VAL A 149 12.39 8.42 4.94
C VAL A 149 12.26 9.89 5.35
N ASN A 150 11.26 10.59 4.81
CA ASN A 150 10.82 11.92 5.20
C ASN A 150 9.38 12.16 4.72
N ASP A 151 8.84 13.36 4.89
CA ASP A 151 7.44 13.68 4.51
C ASP A 151 7.11 13.55 3.02
N ARG A 152 8.11 13.42 2.15
CA ARG A 152 7.94 13.30 0.71
C ARG A 152 8.51 12.01 0.14
N THR A 153 9.17 11.18 0.94
CA THR A 153 9.95 10.05 0.45
C THR A 153 9.64 8.79 1.24
N ASP A 154 9.20 7.77 0.51
CA ASP A 154 8.92 6.44 1.02
C ASP A 154 9.90 5.45 0.39
N ALA A 155 10.43 4.51 1.17
CA ALA A 155 11.20 3.37 0.69
C ALA A 155 10.47 2.08 1.06
N VAL A 156 10.35 1.14 0.12
CA VAL A 156 9.61 -0.10 0.32
C VAL A 156 10.49 -1.28 -0.07
N VAL A 157 10.55 -2.28 0.79
CA VAL A 157 11.15 -3.59 0.51
C VAL A 157 10.12 -4.67 0.82
N ARG A 158 9.88 -5.59 -0.10
CA ARG A 158 9.05 -6.78 0.14
C ARG A 158 9.84 -8.03 -0.16
N VAL A 159 9.86 -8.92 0.82
CA VAL A 159 10.37 -10.28 0.71
C VAL A 159 9.17 -11.19 0.50
N ALA A 160 9.24 -12.04 -0.51
CA ALA A 160 8.18 -12.96 -0.89
C ALA A 160 8.74 -14.37 -1.06
N SER A 161 8.03 -15.36 -0.55
CA SER A 161 8.25 -16.74 -0.97
C SER A 161 7.71 -16.94 -2.37
N ASP A 162 8.32 -17.87 -3.11
CA ASP A 162 7.65 -18.52 -4.22
C ASP A 162 6.45 -19.33 -3.70
N ASN A 163 5.59 -19.80 -4.62
CA ASN A 163 4.53 -20.71 -4.22
C ASN A 163 5.16 -22.06 -3.87
N PHE A 164 4.93 -22.55 -2.66
CA PHE A 164 5.40 -23.86 -2.23
C PHE A 164 4.23 -24.82 -2.09
N GLU A 165 4.35 -25.99 -2.72
CA GLU A 165 3.33 -27.02 -2.72
C GLU A 165 3.33 -27.78 -1.40
N LEU A 166 2.16 -27.92 -0.80
CA LEU A 166 1.96 -28.63 0.45
C LEU A 166 1.64 -30.11 0.16
N GLY A 167 2.33 -31.02 0.84
CA GLY A 167 2.15 -32.47 0.65
C GLY A 167 3.01 -33.09 -0.44
N ASN A 168 3.89 -32.31 -1.10
CA ASN A 168 4.85 -32.82 -2.08
C ASN A 168 6.18 -33.18 -1.41
N SER A 169 6.54 -34.48 -1.39
CA SER A 169 7.78 -34.98 -0.79
C SER A 169 9.02 -34.92 -1.70
N GLU A 170 8.85 -34.64 -2.99
CA GLU A 170 9.95 -34.65 -3.98
C GLU A 170 10.76 -33.35 -3.99
N LYS A 171 10.14 -32.22 -3.62
CA LYS A 171 10.76 -30.89 -3.66
C LYS A 171 11.62 -30.57 -2.42
N GLY A 172 11.62 -31.42 -1.40
CA GLY A 172 12.26 -31.13 -0.11
C GLY A 172 11.68 -29.90 0.58
N SER A 173 12.22 -29.53 1.75
CA SER A 173 11.78 -28.35 2.53
C SER A 173 12.27 -27.00 1.96
N ASN A 174 12.74 -26.97 0.71
CA ASN A 174 13.36 -25.79 0.12
C ASN A 174 12.29 -24.93 -0.57
N VAL A 175 12.15 -23.70 -0.08
CA VAL A 175 11.27 -22.69 -0.66
C VAL A 175 12.13 -21.51 -1.07
N ASP A 176 12.09 -21.16 -2.36
CA ASP A 176 12.79 -19.97 -2.85
C ASP A 176 12.15 -18.72 -2.25
N VAL A 177 13.00 -17.81 -1.79
CA VAL A 177 12.61 -16.52 -1.22
C VAL A 177 13.34 -15.43 -1.97
N SER A 178 12.58 -14.45 -2.46
CA SER A 178 13.10 -13.37 -3.28
C SER A 178 12.62 -12.01 -2.80
N VAL A 179 13.32 -10.96 -3.25
CA VAL A 179 12.89 -9.57 -3.10
C VAL A 179 12.13 -9.19 -4.36
N ASP A 180 10.80 -9.19 -4.26
CA ASP A 180 9.91 -8.88 -5.40
C ASP A 180 9.50 -7.39 -5.44
N ARG A 181 9.79 -6.62 -4.39
CA ARG A 181 9.71 -5.15 -4.37
C ARG A 181 10.89 -4.55 -3.62
N ALA A 182 11.53 -3.55 -4.22
CA ALA A 182 12.60 -2.77 -3.63
C ALA A 182 12.66 -1.43 -4.36
N TYR A 183 11.96 -0.42 -3.86
CA TYR A 183 11.86 0.86 -4.54
C TYR A 183 11.81 2.05 -3.58
N VAL A 184 12.18 3.21 -4.11
CA VAL A 184 11.96 4.51 -3.47
C VAL A 184 10.92 5.27 -4.26
N ASN A 185 9.98 5.91 -3.57
CA ASN A 185 8.99 6.81 -4.13
C ASN A 185 9.17 8.21 -3.53
N HIS A 186 9.37 9.22 -4.38
CA HIS A 186 9.49 10.62 -3.97
C HIS A 186 8.34 11.46 -4.55
N LYS A 187 7.73 12.29 -3.71
CA LYS A 187 6.61 13.18 -4.06
C LYS A 187 7.09 14.61 -4.21
N PHE A 188 6.91 15.18 -5.41
CA PHE A 188 7.17 16.59 -5.72
C PHE A 188 5.87 17.39 -5.54
N GLY A 189 5.46 17.56 -4.28
CA GLY A 189 4.17 18.14 -3.93
C GLY A 189 3.04 17.10 -3.94
N GLU A 190 1.80 17.56 -4.13
CA GLU A 190 0.61 16.69 -4.00
C GLU A 190 0.28 15.89 -5.26
N ARG A 191 0.76 16.34 -6.43
CA ARG A 191 0.28 15.87 -7.74
C ARG A 191 1.30 15.10 -8.55
N VAL A 192 2.57 15.14 -8.16
CA VAL A 192 3.68 14.57 -8.94
C VAL A 192 4.50 13.65 -8.05
N SER A 193 4.80 12.45 -8.55
CA SER A 193 5.72 11.55 -7.88
C SER A 193 6.57 10.76 -8.86
N VAL A 194 7.77 10.39 -8.41
CA VAL A 194 8.67 9.49 -9.13
C VAL A 194 8.98 8.31 -8.25
N LYS A 195 8.88 7.12 -8.83
CA LYS A 195 9.25 5.85 -8.22
C LYS A 195 10.43 5.25 -9.00
N ALA A 196 11.43 4.74 -8.31
CA ALA A 196 12.57 4.07 -8.93
C ALA A 196 12.96 2.80 -8.16
N GLY A 197 13.28 1.74 -8.88
CA GLY A 197 13.65 0.42 -8.34
C GLY A 197 12.78 -0.70 -8.88
N ARG A 198 12.57 -1.74 -8.08
CA ARG A 198 11.68 -2.87 -8.35
C ARG A 198 10.32 -2.64 -7.74
N PHE A 199 9.27 -2.54 -8.54
CA PHE A 199 7.91 -2.24 -8.08
C PHE A 199 6.84 -2.96 -8.90
N ASN A 200 5.58 -2.84 -8.47
CA ASN A 200 4.43 -3.34 -9.22
C ASN A 200 4.04 -2.33 -10.30
N GLN A 201 3.95 -2.78 -11.56
CA GLN A 201 3.49 -1.99 -12.69
C GLN A 201 2.24 -2.64 -13.29
N VAL A 202 1.25 -1.82 -13.63
CA VAL A 202 0.01 -2.25 -14.30
C VAL A 202 -0.09 -1.51 -15.62
N LEU A 203 -0.33 -2.23 -16.71
CA LEU A 203 -0.64 -1.62 -17.99
C LEU A 203 -2.15 -1.59 -18.19
N GLY A 204 -2.72 -0.40 -18.45
CA GLY A 204 -4.16 -0.26 -18.68
C GLY A 204 -5.00 -0.72 -17.50
N GLY A 205 -5.93 -1.63 -17.77
CA GLY A 205 -6.77 -2.32 -16.79
C GLY A 205 -6.15 -3.59 -16.20
N GLY A 206 -4.94 -3.97 -16.63
CA GLY A 206 -4.19 -5.11 -16.12
C GLY A 206 -4.35 -6.42 -16.90
N LEU A 207 -5.05 -6.41 -18.05
CA LEU A 207 -5.21 -7.61 -18.88
C LEU A 207 -3.86 -8.12 -19.42
N ALA A 208 -3.02 -7.25 -19.98
CA ALA A 208 -1.72 -7.63 -20.50
C ALA A 208 -0.68 -7.89 -19.40
N PHE A 209 -0.60 -6.99 -18.41
CA PHE A 209 0.45 -7.03 -17.40
C PHE A 209 0.05 -6.27 -16.11
N ASP A 210 0.12 -6.98 -14.99
CA ASP A 210 0.07 -6.51 -13.60
C ASP A 210 1.10 -7.32 -12.80
N GLY A 211 2.33 -6.83 -12.83
CA GLY A 211 3.48 -7.62 -12.43
C GLY A 211 4.63 -6.82 -11.85
N THR A 212 5.69 -7.55 -11.55
CA THR A 212 6.97 -7.02 -11.07
C THR A 212 7.73 -6.36 -12.21
N PHE A 213 8.15 -5.12 -11.99
CA PHE A 213 8.81 -4.27 -12.97
C PHE A 213 10.03 -3.60 -12.35
N ASP A 214 11.15 -3.66 -13.05
CA ASP A 214 12.40 -3.00 -12.66
C ASP A 214 12.60 -1.75 -13.51
N GLY A 215 12.58 -0.57 -12.90
CA GLY A 215 12.76 0.66 -13.68
C GLY A 215 12.48 1.95 -12.92
N ALA A 216 11.97 2.93 -13.65
CA ALA A 216 11.48 4.21 -13.12
C ALA A 216 10.06 4.48 -13.61
N GLN A 217 9.24 5.06 -12.74
CA GLN A 217 7.84 5.40 -13.01
C GLN A 217 7.57 6.82 -12.53
N PHE A 218 7.18 7.69 -13.46
CA PHE A 218 6.67 9.02 -13.20
C PHE A 218 5.14 8.97 -13.13
N ASN A 219 4.57 9.72 -12.19
CA ASN A 219 3.13 9.93 -12.08
C ASN A 219 2.85 11.43 -11.97
N ALA A 220 1.84 11.89 -12.69
CA ALA A 220 1.29 13.23 -12.55
C ALA A 220 -0.23 13.17 -12.60
N GLY A 221 -0.92 13.75 -11.63
CA GLY A 221 -2.38 13.72 -11.62
C GLY A 221 -3.03 14.31 -10.39
N ASN A 222 -4.34 14.21 -10.35
CA ASN A 222 -5.19 14.57 -9.22
C ASN A 222 -6.26 13.49 -9.02
N ASP A 223 -7.31 13.83 -8.28
CA ASP A 223 -8.44 12.97 -7.99
C ASP A 223 -9.29 12.60 -9.21
N LYS A 224 -9.18 13.34 -10.33
CA LYS A 224 -9.97 13.14 -11.55
C LYS A 224 -9.17 12.52 -12.69
N VAL A 225 -7.91 12.92 -12.87
CA VAL A 225 -7.08 12.48 -13.98
C VAL A 225 -5.71 12.05 -13.47
N ASN A 226 -5.23 10.92 -13.93
CA ASN A 226 -3.93 10.36 -13.58
C ASN A 226 -3.17 9.98 -14.85
N PHE A 227 -2.02 10.60 -15.04
CA PHE A 227 -1.05 10.25 -16.06
C PHE A 227 0.11 9.49 -15.42
N GLN A 228 0.56 8.44 -16.10
CA GLN A 228 1.70 7.64 -15.71
C GLN A 228 2.62 7.41 -16.91
N ALA A 229 3.93 7.51 -16.67
CA ALA A 229 4.96 7.10 -17.62
C ALA A 229 5.94 6.18 -16.91
N ALA A 230 6.34 5.07 -17.52
CA ALA A 230 7.34 4.18 -16.95
C ALA A 230 8.35 3.72 -18.00
N TYR A 231 9.60 3.54 -17.58
CA TYR A 231 10.67 2.98 -18.39
C TYR A 231 11.43 1.92 -17.60
N GLY A 232 11.59 0.73 -18.18
CA GLY A 232 12.25 -0.37 -17.49
C GLY A 232 11.93 -1.73 -18.09
N TYR A 233 11.90 -2.76 -17.24
CA TYR A 233 11.83 -4.16 -17.64
C TYR A 233 10.68 -4.87 -16.92
N MET A 234 9.94 -5.69 -17.65
CA MET A 234 9.04 -6.68 -17.04
C MET A 234 9.88 -7.83 -16.48
N VAL A 235 9.55 -8.29 -15.27
CA VAL A 235 10.36 -9.28 -14.53
C VAL A 235 9.52 -10.48 -14.10
N SER A 236 8.20 -10.35 -14.04
CA SER A 236 7.27 -11.46 -13.77
C SER A 236 6.48 -11.85 -15.02
N GLY A 237 5.79 -12.98 -14.95
CA GLY A 237 5.07 -13.56 -16.08
C GLY A 237 5.98 -14.25 -17.11
N ASP A 238 5.40 -14.53 -18.26
CA ASP A 238 6.08 -15.14 -19.39
C ASP A 238 6.80 -14.08 -20.25
N ASN A 239 7.92 -13.60 -19.73
CA ASN A 239 8.70 -12.54 -20.39
C ASN A 239 9.25 -12.96 -21.76
N GLY A 240 9.32 -14.27 -22.03
CA GLY A 240 9.78 -14.81 -23.31
C GLY A 240 8.95 -14.33 -24.50
N ILE A 241 7.63 -14.30 -24.31
CA ILE A 241 6.66 -13.91 -25.35
C ILE A 241 6.92 -12.46 -25.80
N ILE A 242 7.30 -11.57 -24.89
CA ILE A 242 7.56 -10.16 -25.20
C ILE A 242 8.70 -9.99 -26.19
N ALA A 243 9.77 -10.77 -26.02
CA ALA A 243 10.96 -10.72 -26.88
C ALA A 243 10.87 -11.65 -28.11
N GLY A 244 9.74 -12.36 -28.29
CA GLY A 244 9.61 -13.42 -29.30
C GLY A 244 10.59 -14.59 -29.06
N ALA A 245 10.97 -14.84 -27.81
CA ALA A 245 11.88 -15.91 -27.43
C ALA A 245 11.11 -17.23 -27.22
N THR A 246 11.79 -18.37 -27.40
CA THR A 246 11.22 -19.71 -27.17
C THR A 246 11.24 -20.14 -25.70
N THR A 247 11.75 -19.28 -24.80
CA THR A 247 11.92 -19.58 -23.37
C THR A 247 11.08 -18.64 -22.51
N ASN A 248 10.35 -19.18 -21.54
CA ASN A 248 9.39 -18.39 -20.76
C ASN A 248 9.99 -17.37 -19.77
N LYS A 249 11.32 -17.31 -19.68
CA LYS A 249 12.06 -16.38 -18.82
C LYS A 249 13.26 -15.84 -19.58
N LEU A 250 13.46 -14.53 -19.49
CA LEU A 250 14.61 -13.85 -20.08
C LEU A 250 15.68 -13.62 -19.01
N THR A 251 16.95 -13.78 -19.40
CA THR A 251 18.07 -13.26 -18.62
C THR A 251 18.09 -11.74 -18.69
N LYS A 252 18.85 -11.08 -17.81
CA LYS A 252 19.00 -9.62 -17.85
C LYS A 252 19.47 -9.12 -19.23
N ASP A 253 20.41 -9.84 -19.85
CA ASP A 253 21.00 -9.46 -21.13
C ASP A 253 20.03 -9.65 -22.30
N ALA A 254 19.06 -10.56 -22.15
CA ALA A 254 18.00 -10.79 -23.14
C ALA A 254 16.73 -9.96 -22.86
N ASN A 255 16.62 -9.30 -21.70
CA ASN A 255 15.41 -8.60 -21.30
C ASN A 255 15.25 -7.29 -22.08
N VAL A 256 14.08 -7.11 -22.67
CA VAL A 256 13.75 -5.97 -23.54
C VAL A 256 13.19 -4.82 -22.72
N THR A 257 13.57 -3.59 -23.09
CA THR A 257 13.07 -2.41 -22.38
C THR A 257 11.67 -2.04 -22.84
N ASN A 258 10.86 -1.58 -21.89
CA ASN A 258 9.48 -1.16 -22.08
C ASN A 258 9.37 0.33 -21.77
N THR A 259 8.73 1.08 -22.68
CA THR A 259 8.34 2.48 -22.47
C THR A 259 6.83 2.55 -22.43
N TYR A 260 6.28 2.72 -21.22
CA TYR A 260 4.86 2.78 -20.97
C TYR A 260 4.38 4.22 -20.78
N LEU A 261 3.22 4.52 -21.35
CA LEU A 261 2.43 5.74 -21.14
C LEU A 261 0.98 5.32 -20.87
N GLY A 262 0.40 5.81 -19.79
CA GLY A 262 -0.99 5.55 -19.42
C GLY A 262 -1.70 6.82 -18.98
N LEU A 263 -2.97 6.94 -19.32
CA LEU A 263 -3.83 8.04 -18.91
C LEU A 263 -5.19 7.48 -18.48
N ASN A 264 -5.55 7.72 -17.23
CA ASN A 264 -6.84 7.34 -16.66
C ASN A 264 -7.59 8.57 -16.16
N GLY A 265 -8.90 8.60 -16.32
CA GLY A 265 -9.73 9.74 -15.96
C GLY A 265 -11.13 9.34 -15.49
N LYS A 266 -11.64 10.05 -14.49
CA LYS A 266 -13.04 9.97 -14.06
C LYS A 266 -13.94 10.68 -15.07
N VAL A 267 -14.97 9.99 -15.52
CA VAL A 267 -16.06 10.54 -16.32
C VAL A 267 -17.32 10.51 -15.46
N GLY A 268 -17.74 11.69 -14.98
CA GLY A 268 -18.82 11.78 -14.00
C GLY A 268 -18.40 11.22 -12.63
N LYS A 269 -19.37 10.70 -11.88
CA LYS A 269 -19.17 10.21 -10.49
C LYS A 269 -18.86 8.71 -10.39
N HIS A 270 -19.25 7.94 -11.40
CA HIS A 270 -19.33 6.49 -11.34
C HIS A 270 -18.40 5.78 -12.31
N THR A 271 -17.82 6.50 -13.28
CA THR A 271 -17.08 5.88 -14.38
C THR A 271 -15.64 6.34 -14.37
N MET A 272 -14.73 5.40 -14.60
CA MET A 272 -13.35 5.65 -14.95
C MET A 272 -13.08 5.08 -16.33
N VAL A 273 -12.38 5.85 -17.15
CA VAL A 273 -11.93 5.42 -18.48
C VAL A 273 -10.43 5.63 -18.57
N GLY A 274 -9.77 4.79 -19.35
CA GLY A 274 -8.35 4.84 -19.52
C GLY A 274 -7.89 4.40 -20.89
N GLY A 275 -6.67 4.79 -21.21
CA GLY A 275 -5.97 4.34 -22.39
C GLY A 275 -4.48 4.25 -22.09
N PHE A 276 -3.81 3.34 -22.78
CA PHE A 276 -2.38 3.16 -22.63
C PHE A 276 -1.68 2.83 -23.94
N TYR A 277 -0.37 3.07 -23.93
CA TYR A 277 0.57 2.70 -24.98
C TYR A 277 1.86 2.19 -24.31
N ASN A 278 2.34 1.05 -24.75
CA ASN A 278 3.59 0.44 -24.33
C ASN A 278 4.45 0.10 -25.55
N ARG A 279 5.61 0.74 -25.65
CA ARG A 279 6.61 0.40 -26.64
C ARG A 279 7.61 -0.60 -26.06
N VAL A 280 7.73 -1.74 -26.70
CA VAL A 280 8.76 -2.74 -26.43
C VAL A 280 9.94 -2.47 -27.37
N ASN A 281 11.10 -2.19 -26.80
CA ASN A 281 12.30 -1.87 -27.57
C ASN A 281 13.06 -3.15 -27.92
N GLN A 282 12.62 -3.79 -29.00
CA GLN A 282 13.23 -5.00 -29.53
C GLN A 282 13.20 -5.04 -31.06
N ASP A 283 14.19 -5.70 -31.64
CA ASP A 283 14.41 -5.77 -33.09
C ASP A 283 13.95 -7.09 -33.73
N SER A 284 13.35 -7.99 -32.94
CA SER A 284 12.82 -9.27 -33.43
C SER A 284 11.65 -9.08 -34.41
N SER A 285 11.52 -10.00 -35.37
CA SER A 285 10.37 -10.08 -36.27
C SER A 285 9.11 -10.64 -35.59
N ASN A 286 9.30 -11.43 -34.52
CA ASN A 286 8.22 -12.23 -33.92
C ASN A 286 7.78 -11.74 -32.53
N GLY A 287 8.51 -10.79 -31.93
CA GLY A 287 8.14 -10.23 -30.63
C GLY A 287 7.24 -9.00 -30.74
N TYR A 288 6.65 -8.59 -29.62
CA TYR A 288 5.82 -7.39 -29.54
C TYR A 288 6.64 -6.11 -29.70
N LYS A 289 5.99 -5.04 -30.13
CA LYS A 289 6.64 -3.74 -30.34
C LYS A 289 5.81 -2.57 -29.83
N ASN A 290 4.52 -2.54 -30.17
CA ASN A 290 3.66 -1.41 -29.84
C ASN A 290 2.30 -1.95 -29.38
N ILE A 291 2.19 -2.12 -28.06
CA ILE A 291 0.97 -2.58 -27.43
C ILE A 291 0.18 -1.35 -27.00
N TYR A 292 -1.11 -1.28 -27.33
CA TYR A 292 -1.99 -0.21 -26.87
C TYR A 292 -3.36 -0.77 -26.53
N GLY A 293 -4.08 -0.06 -25.68
CA GLY A 293 -5.39 -0.51 -25.24
C GLY A 293 -6.19 0.57 -24.54
N PHE A 294 -7.44 0.23 -24.28
CA PHE A 294 -8.42 1.09 -23.64
C PHE A 294 -9.20 0.27 -22.62
N ASN A 295 -9.50 0.89 -21.50
CA ASN A 295 -10.27 0.29 -20.43
C ASN A 295 -11.36 1.25 -19.96
N ALA A 296 -12.46 0.67 -19.50
CA ALA A 296 -13.54 1.42 -18.89
C ALA A 296 -14.14 0.59 -17.76
N ASP A 297 -14.41 1.23 -16.63
CA ASP A 297 -15.14 0.66 -15.52
C ASP A 297 -16.16 1.65 -15.00
N ALA A 298 -17.31 1.13 -14.59
CA ALA A 298 -18.41 1.89 -14.03
C ALA A 298 -18.91 1.19 -12.77
N ASN A 299 -19.00 1.94 -11.68
CA ASN A 299 -19.42 1.48 -10.36
C ASN A 299 -20.67 2.25 -9.94
N PHE A 300 -21.83 1.59 -9.97
CA PHE A 300 -23.13 2.12 -9.56
C PHE A 300 -23.60 1.40 -8.31
N ASP A 301 -23.41 2.03 -7.14
CA ASP A 301 -23.66 1.41 -5.83
C ASP A 301 -22.89 0.09 -5.68
N LYS A 302 -23.58 -1.05 -5.69
CA LYS A 302 -22.97 -2.39 -5.60
C LYS A 302 -22.74 -3.04 -6.96
N VAL A 303 -23.14 -2.42 -8.07
CA VAL A 303 -22.98 -2.97 -9.42
C VAL A 303 -21.69 -2.44 -10.02
N TRP A 304 -20.84 -3.35 -10.48
CA TRP A 304 -19.67 -3.04 -11.31
C TRP A 304 -19.93 -3.53 -12.72
N VAL A 305 -19.58 -2.72 -13.72
CA VAL A 305 -19.46 -3.12 -15.12
C VAL A 305 -18.12 -2.62 -15.61
N GLY A 306 -17.36 -3.44 -16.31
CA GLY A 306 -16.10 -2.97 -16.85
C GLY A 306 -15.48 -3.91 -17.85
N GLY A 307 -14.44 -3.43 -18.50
CA GLY A 307 -13.71 -4.19 -19.50
C GLY A 307 -12.46 -3.47 -19.96
N GLU A 308 -11.65 -4.21 -20.70
CA GLU A 308 -10.42 -3.75 -21.32
C GLU A 308 -10.28 -4.40 -22.68
N TRP A 309 -9.75 -3.65 -23.64
CA TRP A 309 -9.36 -4.13 -24.96
C TRP A 309 -7.92 -3.69 -25.22
N LEU A 310 -7.13 -4.55 -25.85
CA LEU A 310 -5.75 -4.24 -26.23
C LEU A 310 -5.33 -4.96 -27.52
N LYS A 311 -4.28 -4.44 -28.16
CA LYS A 311 -3.68 -5.00 -29.37
C LYS A 311 -2.20 -4.62 -29.50
N ASP A 312 -1.40 -5.46 -30.14
CA ASP A 312 -0.10 -5.05 -30.68
C ASP A 312 -0.24 -4.65 -32.17
N SER A 313 0.33 -3.50 -32.56
CA SER A 313 0.20 -3.00 -33.94
C SER A 313 1.05 -3.73 -34.98
N HIS A 314 2.00 -4.55 -34.57
CA HIS A 314 2.97 -5.23 -35.44
C HIS A 314 2.74 -6.72 -35.56
N VAL A 315 2.00 -7.32 -34.63
CA VAL A 315 1.71 -8.75 -34.62
C VAL A 315 0.27 -8.99 -35.05
N ASP A 316 0.07 -9.85 -36.05
CA ASP A 316 -1.25 -10.29 -36.49
C ASP A 316 -1.94 -11.14 -35.42
N ASP A 317 -3.27 -11.07 -35.37
CA ASP A 317 -4.07 -11.80 -34.37
C ASP A 317 -3.59 -11.59 -32.92
N SER A 318 -3.22 -10.36 -32.59
CA SER A 318 -2.72 -9.96 -31.26
C SER A 318 -3.75 -9.24 -30.39
N THR A 319 -5.03 -9.31 -30.75
CA THR A 319 -6.10 -8.63 -30.02
C THR A 319 -6.53 -9.45 -28.81
N ALA A 320 -6.72 -8.80 -27.67
CA ALA A 320 -7.39 -9.39 -26.52
C ALA A 320 -8.36 -8.41 -25.89
N TRP A 321 -9.45 -8.93 -25.34
CA TRP A 321 -10.36 -8.15 -24.54
C TRP A 321 -11.02 -8.95 -23.43
N THR A 322 -11.47 -8.23 -22.41
CA THR A 322 -12.33 -8.75 -21.36
C THR A 322 -13.47 -7.79 -21.10
N ALA A 323 -14.63 -8.33 -20.77
CA ALA A 323 -15.76 -7.56 -20.26
C ALA A 323 -16.47 -8.34 -19.17
N GLY A 324 -17.03 -7.64 -18.19
CA GLY A 324 -17.75 -8.30 -17.12
C GLY A 324 -18.68 -7.40 -16.33
N VAL A 325 -19.43 -8.08 -15.48
CA VAL A 325 -20.37 -7.50 -14.54
C VAL A 325 -20.15 -8.11 -13.16
N GLY A 326 -20.34 -7.30 -12.13
CA GLY A 326 -20.19 -7.72 -10.75
C GLY A 326 -21.25 -7.11 -9.86
N PHE A 327 -21.52 -7.79 -8.75
CA PHE A 327 -22.38 -7.30 -7.70
C PHE A 327 -21.78 -7.53 -6.33
N GLY A 328 -21.81 -6.51 -5.48
CA GLY A 328 -21.36 -6.55 -4.10
C GLY A 328 -20.32 -5.48 -3.81
N ASN A 329 -19.82 -5.48 -2.58
CA ASN A 329 -18.93 -4.46 -2.04
C ASN A 329 -17.84 -5.09 -1.16
N TYR A 330 -17.26 -6.19 -1.65
CA TYR A 330 -16.20 -6.91 -0.97
C TYR A 330 -15.06 -5.98 -0.54
N ASP A 331 -14.74 -6.01 0.75
CA ASP A 331 -13.62 -5.32 1.36
C ASP A 331 -13.07 -6.24 2.44
N ILE A 332 -11.93 -6.89 2.17
CA ILE A 332 -11.31 -7.86 3.09
C ILE A 332 -11.08 -7.28 4.50
N LYS A 333 -11.00 -5.95 4.66
CA LYS A 333 -10.83 -5.30 5.97
C LYS A 333 -12.11 -5.29 6.81
N LYS A 334 -13.25 -5.62 6.21
CA LYS A 334 -14.59 -5.56 6.81
C LYS A 334 -15.25 -6.93 6.71
N GLN A 335 -15.33 -7.60 7.85
CA GLN A 335 -16.03 -8.86 8.00
C GLN A 335 -17.45 -8.80 7.40
N GLY A 336 -17.85 -9.89 6.74
CA GLY A 336 -19.20 -10.07 6.18
C GLY A 336 -19.44 -9.36 4.85
N THR A 337 -18.47 -8.59 4.34
CA THR A 337 -18.55 -8.04 2.98
C THR A 337 -18.28 -9.12 1.94
N TRP A 338 -18.92 -8.99 0.78
CA TRP A 338 -18.86 -10.00 -0.28
C TRP A 338 -19.04 -9.38 -1.66
N GLY A 339 -18.66 -10.13 -2.68
CA GLY A 339 -18.84 -9.76 -4.07
C GLY A 339 -18.86 -10.97 -4.98
N VAL A 340 -19.58 -10.86 -6.09
CA VAL A 340 -19.59 -11.85 -7.17
C VAL A 340 -19.32 -11.15 -8.49
N LYS A 341 -18.63 -11.81 -9.40
CA LYS A 341 -18.34 -11.30 -10.75
C LYS A 341 -18.46 -12.40 -11.78
N GLY A 342 -18.97 -12.05 -12.96
CA GLY A 342 -18.89 -12.84 -14.18
C GLY A 342 -18.15 -12.04 -15.23
N GLN A 343 -17.15 -12.66 -15.87
CA GLN A 343 -16.29 -12.01 -16.84
C GLN A 343 -16.08 -12.94 -18.04
N TYR A 344 -16.10 -12.37 -19.24
CA TYR A 344 -15.71 -13.05 -20.47
C TYR A 344 -14.34 -12.56 -20.90
N PHE A 345 -13.57 -13.47 -21.49
CA PHE A 345 -12.25 -13.21 -22.05
C PHE A 345 -12.24 -13.73 -23.48
N ASP A 346 -11.62 -12.97 -24.38
CA ASP A 346 -11.31 -13.41 -25.74
C ASP A 346 -9.94 -12.86 -26.10
N GLN A 347 -8.98 -13.78 -26.20
CA GLN A 347 -7.56 -13.54 -26.34
C GLN A 347 -7.10 -14.28 -27.59
N LYS A 348 -6.79 -13.55 -28.66
CA LYS A 348 -6.35 -14.16 -29.92
C LYS A 348 -4.99 -14.87 -29.78
N GLU A 349 -4.65 -15.66 -30.79
CA GLU A 349 -3.46 -16.53 -30.83
C GLU A 349 -2.17 -15.83 -30.38
N ASN A 350 -1.96 -14.58 -30.80
CA ASN A 350 -0.76 -13.82 -30.50
C ASN A 350 -1.00 -12.66 -29.52
N ALA A 351 -2.07 -12.72 -28.72
CA ALA A 351 -2.38 -11.64 -27.78
C ALA A 351 -1.26 -11.42 -26.74
N PRO A 352 -0.87 -10.17 -26.44
CA PRO A 352 0.26 -9.87 -25.54
C PRO A 352 -0.14 -9.98 -24.07
N ILE A 353 -0.41 -11.21 -23.61
CA ILE A 353 -0.80 -11.54 -22.24
C ILE A 353 0.41 -12.15 -21.52
N VAL A 354 1.04 -11.34 -20.67
CA VAL A 354 2.31 -11.69 -20.03
C VAL A 354 2.11 -12.11 -18.57
N ASP A 355 1.41 -11.27 -17.80
CA ASP A 355 1.16 -11.49 -16.36
C ASP A 355 -0.14 -10.79 -15.95
N SER A 356 -1.29 -11.41 -16.21
CA SER A 356 -2.57 -10.73 -16.06
C SER A 356 -2.97 -10.51 -14.59
N THR A 357 -3.66 -9.40 -14.30
CA THR A 357 -4.40 -9.18 -13.03
C THR A 357 -5.38 -10.32 -12.76
N TRP A 358 -5.96 -10.88 -13.81
CA TRP A 358 -7.05 -11.84 -13.71
C TRP A 358 -6.52 -13.25 -13.46
N ASN A 359 -7.13 -13.95 -12.52
CA ASN A 359 -6.69 -15.27 -12.06
C ASN A 359 -7.13 -16.42 -12.98
N HIS A 360 -7.37 -16.16 -14.27
CA HIS A 360 -7.72 -17.22 -15.23
C HIS A 360 -6.49 -18.06 -15.58
N ARG A 361 -6.74 -19.28 -16.07
CA ARG A 361 -5.69 -20.26 -16.36
C ARG A 361 -5.00 -20.04 -17.71
N TYR A 362 -5.74 -19.54 -18.71
CA TYR A 362 -5.33 -19.53 -20.11
C TYR A 362 -4.90 -18.14 -20.59
N GLY A 363 -3.79 -18.06 -21.32
CA GLY A 363 -3.27 -16.81 -21.89
C GLY A 363 -3.76 -16.58 -23.32
N ALA A 364 -2.85 -16.24 -24.23
CA ALA A 364 -3.15 -16.14 -25.66
C ALA A 364 -3.75 -17.45 -26.22
N ASP A 365 -4.40 -17.35 -27.37
CA ASP A 365 -5.16 -18.44 -28.01
C ASP A 365 -6.27 -19.03 -27.13
N SER A 366 -7.04 -18.19 -26.44
CA SER A 366 -8.13 -18.67 -25.60
C SER A 366 -9.28 -17.69 -25.44
N LYS A 367 -10.49 -18.23 -25.28
CA LYS A 367 -11.70 -17.47 -24.95
C LYS A 367 -12.59 -18.28 -24.02
N GLY A 368 -13.30 -17.63 -23.12
CA GLY A 368 -14.16 -18.31 -22.15
C GLY A 368 -14.65 -17.43 -21.02
N TRP A 369 -15.38 -18.03 -20.10
CA TRP A 369 -15.99 -17.33 -18.98
C TRP A 369 -15.27 -17.62 -17.66
N MET A 370 -15.29 -16.64 -16.76
CA MET A 370 -14.82 -16.78 -15.39
C MET A 370 -15.86 -16.21 -14.42
N ALA A 371 -16.31 -17.04 -13.49
CA ALA A 371 -17.07 -16.63 -12.32
C ALA A 371 -16.11 -16.47 -11.13
N THR A 372 -16.28 -15.39 -10.36
CA THR A 372 -15.51 -15.11 -9.13
C THR A 372 -16.46 -14.80 -7.99
N VAL A 373 -16.18 -15.35 -6.81
CA VAL A 373 -16.88 -15.05 -5.55
C VAL A 373 -15.85 -14.69 -4.49
N ASP A 374 -16.05 -13.57 -3.82
CA ASP A 374 -15.22 -13.10 -2.72
C ASP A 374 -16.05 -12.92 -1.45
N TYR A 375 -15.52 -13.37 -0.31
CA TYR A 375 -16.18 -13.24 0.99
C TYR A 375 -15.17 -12.93 2.11
N ALA A 376 -15.43 -11.90 2.90
CA ALA A 376 -14.61 -11.53 4.05
C ALA A 376 -15.07 -12.32 5.29
N LEU A 377 -14.39 -13.44 5.57
CA LEU A 377 -14.68 -14.32 6.71
C LEU A 377 -14.51 -13.61 8.06
N GLN A 378 -13.47 -12.80 8.17
CA GLN A 378 -13.11 -11.95 9.31
C GLN A 378 -12.40 -10.69 8.79
N ASN A 379 -12.17 -9.71 9.66
CA ASN A 379 -11.32 -8.58 9.30
C ASN A 379 -9.93 -9.09 8.89
N ASN A 380 -9.53 -8.75 7.67
CA ASN A 380 -8.28 -9.15 7.03
C ASN A 380 -8.14 -10.65 6.71
N VAL A 381 -9.24 -11.42 6.75
CA VAL A 381 -9.29 -12.82 6.32
C VAL A 381 -10.37 -13.00 5.26
N GLY A 382 -9.98 -13.39 4.05
CA GLY A 382 -10.87 -13.47 2.90
C GLY A 382 -10.79 -14.81 2.18
N LEU A 383 -11.93 -15.33 1.76
CA LEU A 383 -12.04 -16.45 0.83
C LEU A 383 -12.38 -15.92 -0.56
N SER A 384 -11.63 -16.35 -1.56
CA SER A 384 -11.92 -16.09 -2.97
C SER A 384 -12.04 -17.41 -3.72
N ALA A 385 -13.13 -17.60 -4.46
CA ALA A 385 -13.36 -18.77 -5.29
C ALA A 385 -13.50 -18.34 -6.75
N TYR A 386 -12.91 -19.12 -7.66
CA TYR A 386 -12.90 -18.87 -9.10
C TYR A 386 -13.31 -20.15 -9.82
N TYR A 387 -14.15 -19.99 -10.84
CA TYR A 387 -14.54 -21.07 -11.75
C TYR A 387 -14.44 -20.56 -13.19
N GLY A 388 -13.56 -21.18 -13.97
CA GLY A 388 -13.46 -20.96 -15.40
C GLY A 388 -14.23 -22.05 -16.16
N PHE A 389 -15.11 -21.64 -17.06
CA PHE A 389 -15.97 -22.55 -17.82
C PHE A 389 -16.17 -22.11 -19.27
N ASP A 390 -16.53 -23.08 -20.14
CA ASP A 390 -16.71 -22.88 -21.59
C ASP A 390 -15.47 -22.22 -22.23
N TRP A 391 -14.28 -22.65 -21.78
CA TRP A 391 -13.03 -22.21 -22.36
C TRP A 391 -12.75 -22.98 -23.64
N LYS A 392 -12.31 -22.26 -24.67
CA LYS A 392 -11.94 -22.81 -25.97
C LYS A 392 -10.68 -22.11 -26.48
N ASP A 393 -9.92 -22.80 -27.31
CA ASP A 393 -8.93 -22.12 -28.14
C ASP A 393 -9.62 -21.29 -29.24
N GLN A 394 -8.85 -20.52 -30.02
CA GLN A 394 -9.46 -19.71 -31.09
C GLN A 394 -9.98 -20.56 -32.25
N ALA A 395 -9.45 -21.78 -32.44
CA ALA A 395 -9.95 -22.76 -33.40
C ALA A 395 -11.28 -23.41 -32.97
N GLY A 396 -11.70 -23.24 -31.71
CA GLY A 396 -12.95 -23.73 -31.16
C GLY A 396 -12.85 -25.11 -30.49
N ASN A 397 -11.64 -25.63 -30.25
CA ASN A 397 -11.45 -26.83 -29.46
C ASN A 397 -11.66 -26.52 -27.98
N ASP A 398 -12.32 -27.44 -27.27
CA ASP A 398 -12.60 -27.28 -25.85
C ASP A 398 -11.30 -27.32 -25.01
N LEU A 399 -11.22 -26.39 -24.06
CA LEU A 399 -10.20 -26.35 -23.02
C LEU A 399 -10.85 -26.72 -21.68
N ASN A 400 -10.07 -27.33 -20.80
CA ASN A 400 -10.58 -27.83 -19.52
C ASN A 400 -11.15 -26.73 -18.63
N ASP A 401 -12.28 -27.03 -18.00
CA ASP A 401 -12.79 -26.25 -16.89
C ASP A 401 -11.79 -26.27 -15.72
N PHE A 402 -11.72 -25.17 -14.98
CA PHE A 402 -10.80 -25.05 -13.85
C PHE A 402 -11.41 -24.35 -12.65
N TYR A 403 -10.93 -24.75 -11.47
CA TYR A 403 -11.37 -24.25 -10.18
C TYR A 403 -10.17 -23.74 -9.39
N ARG A 404 -10.38 -22.66 -8.65
CA ARG A 404 -9.40 -22.16 -7.70
C ARG A 404 -10.10 -21.63 -6.46
N ALA A 405 -9.55 -21.93 -5.29
CA ALA A 405 -9.97 -21.35 -4.03
C ALA A 405 -8.75 -20.81 -3.28
N ASP A 406 -8.80 -19.55 -2.89
CA ASP A 406 -7.75 -18.85 -2.15
C ASP A 406 -8.26 -18.44 -0.77
N LEU A 407 -7.56 -18.86 0.28
CA LEU A 407 -7.73 -18.31 1.63
C LEU A 407 -6.61 -17.30 1.88
N ASN A 408 -6.98 -16.04 2.01
CA ASN A 408 -6.08 -14.89 2.06
C ASN A 408 -6.08 -14.26 3.45
N TYR A 409 -4.89 -13.97 3.96
CA TYR A 409 -4.66 -13.28 5.23
C TYR A 409 -3.87 -12.00 4.97
N LYS A 410 -4.26 -10.87 5.58
CA LYS A 410 -3.49 -9.63 5.58
C LYS A 410 -3.19 -9.22 7.02
N PHE A 411 -1.99 -8.72 7.29
CA PHE A 411 -1.58 -8.30 8.64
C PHE A 411 -0.62 -7.11 8.62
#